data_AF-A0AA38BN64-F1
#
_entry.id   AF-A0AA38BN64-F1
#
_cell.length_a   1.000
_cell.length_b   1.000
_cell.length_c   1.000
_cell.angle_alpha   90.00
_cell.angle_beta   90.00
_cell.angle_gamma   90.00
#
_symmetry.space_group_name_H-M   'P 1'
#
loop_
_entity.id
_entity.type
_entity.pdbx_description
1 polymer ?
#
loop_
_entity_poly.entity_id
_entity_poly.type
_entity_poly.pdbx_seq_one_letter_code
_entity_poly.pdbx_strand_id
1 'polypeptide(L)'
;KENRVADALSRRRHISALITLRTQFKEEVKSASESDIYFQQVKSALAVEPNDGRYKGFHFDNEGILRYENRVYVPMLNDLRKKLLVEFHNSPFSRHPSITKMLADLKQKYFWK
;
A
#
# COMPACT_ATOMS: atom_id res chain seq x y z
N LYS A 1 23.00 -11.38 33.77
CA LYS A 1 23.43 -10.45 32.70
C LYS A 1 23.24 -11.20 31.39
N GLU A 2 22.16 -11.00 30.63
CA GLU A 2 22.05 -11.54 29.26
C GLU A 2 20.69 -11.19 28.66
N ASN A 3 20.64 -11.19 27.32
CA ASN A 3 19.46 -11.05 26.47
C ASN A 3 19.09 -9.67 25.90
N ARG A 4 20.01 -8.70 25.87
CA ARG A 4 19.83 -7.46 25.07
C ARG A 4 20.11 -7.66 23.57
N VAL A 5 21.02 -8.57 23.24
CA VAL A 5 21.53 -8.72 21.87
C VAL A 5 20.58 -9.57 21.00
N ALA A 6 19.99 -10.64 21.55
CA ALA A 6 19.06 -11.49 20.81
C ALA A 6 17.71 -10.80 20.52
N ASP A 7 17.18 -10.03 21.48
CA ASP A 7 15.97 -9.22 21.28
C ASP A 7 16.18 -8.13 20.22
N ALA A 8 17.32 -7.43 20.26
CA ALA A 8 17.68 -6.43 19.24
C ALA A 8 17.87 -7.08 17.85
N LEU A 9 18.53 -8.25 17.77
CA LEU A 9 18.75 -8.95 16.51
C LEU A 9 17.44 -9.51 15.92
N SER A 10 16.55 -10.04 16.77
CA SER A 10 15.23 -10.53 16.36
C SER A 10 14.35 -9.38 15.84
N ARG A 11 14.32 -8.25 16.55
CA ARG A 11 13.62 -7.04 16.09
C ARG A 11 14.19 -6.52 14.76
N ARG A 12 15.53 -6.51 14.59
CA ARG A 12 16.16 -6.10 13.32
C ARG A 12 15.78 -7.02 12.16
N ARG A 13 15.78 -8.34 12.37
CA ARG A 13 15.33 -9.31 11.35
C ARG A 13 13.86 -9.12 10.99
N HIS A 14 13.01 -8.89 11.99
CA HIS A 14 11.59 -8.65 11.78
C HIS A 14 11.31 -7.33 11.03
N ILE A 15 11.95 -6.24 11.44
CA ILE A 15 11.86 -4.94 10.75
C ILE A 15 12.33 -5.07 9.30
N SER A 16 13.44 -5.78 9.08
CA SER A 16 13.93 -6.04 7.72
C SER A 16 12.91 -6.79 6.87
N ALA A 17 12.27 -7.84 7.41
CA ALA A 17 11.24 -8.59 6.70
C ALA A 17 10.03 -7.70 6.36
N LEU A 18 9.55 -6.89 7.30
CA LEU A 18 8.45 -5.95 7.06
C LEU A 18 8.78 -4.88 6.01
N ILE A 19 10.02 -4.39 5.98
CA ILE A 19 10.48 -3.42 4.97
C ILE A 19 10.51 -4.09 3.59
N THR A 20 11.16 -5.24 3.45
CA THR A 20 11.26 -5.97 2.18
C THR A 20 9.88 -6.28 1.61
N LEU A 21 8.96 -6.75 2.44
CA LEU A 21 7.61 -7.10 2.04
C LEU A 21 6.79 -5.88 1.60
N ARG A 22 6.95 -4.74 2.28
CA ARG A 22 6.35 -3.47 1.86
C ARG A 22 6.90 -2.98 0.53
N THR A 23 8.21 -3.12 0.30
CA THR A 23 8.84 -2.76 -0.98
C THR A 23 8.34 -3.65 -2.10
N GLN A 24 8.29 -4.98 -1.90
CA GLN A 24 7.74 -5.92 -2.87
C GLN A 24 6.28 -5.59 -3.22
N PHE A 25 5.45 -5.33 -2.19
CA PHE A 25 4.05 -4.97 -2.41
C PHE A 25 3.90 -3.71 -3.27
N LYS A 26 4.73 -2.68 -3.05
CA LYS A 26 4.70 -1.46 -3.88
C LYS A 26 5.05 -1.74 -5.35
N GLU A 27 6.08 -2.56 -5.59
CA GLU A 27 6.46 -2.93 -6.95
C GLU A 27 5.36 -3.74 -7.65
N GLU A 28 4.72 -4.66 -6.94
CA GLU A 28 3.58 -5.40 -7.48
C GLU A 28 2.39 -4.49 -7.78
N VAL A 29 2.09 -3.53 -6.90
CA VAL A 29 1.05 -2.51 -7.16
C VAL A 29 1.37 -1.72 -8.42
N LYS A 30 2.62 -1.28 -8.58
CA LYS A 30 3.05 -0.51 -9.76
C LYS A 30 2.91 -1.33 -11.04
N SER A 31 3.44 -2.56 -11.04
CA SER A 31 3.38 -3.46 -12.19
C SER A 31 1.93 -3.80 -12.57
N ALA A 32 1.10 -4.12 -11.58
CA ALA A 32 -0.31 -4.44 -11.80
C ALA A 32 -1.11 -3.22 -12.29
N SER A 33 -0.81 -2.02 -11.78
CA SER A 33 -1.52 -0.79 -12.15
C SER A 33 -1.37 -0.46 -13.63
N GLU A 34 -0.22 -0.77 -14.25
CA GLU A 34 -0.04 -0.53 -15.68
C GLU A 34 -1.01 -1.34 -16.57
N SER A 35 -1.54 -2.46 -16.07
CA SER A 35 -2.58 -3.25 -16.79
C SER A 35 -4.00 -2.88 -16.39
N ASP A 36 -4.19 -1.94 -15.47
CA ASP A 36 -5.50 -1.56 -14.94
C ASP A 36 -6.12 -0.42 -15.78
N ILE A 37 -7.33 -0.66 -16.30
CA ILE A 37 -8.01 0.29 -17.20
C ILE A 37 -8.29 1.61 -16.50
N TYR A 38 -8.70 1.58 -15.22
CA TYR A 38 -8.99 2.80 -14.47
C TYR A 38 -7.72 3.60 -14.21
N PHE A 39 -6.61 2.93 -13.88
CA PHE A 39 -5.31 3.57 -13.77
C PHE A 39 -4.90 4.27 -15.07
N GLN A 40 -5.02 3.60 -16.22
CA GLN A 40 -4.66 4.20 -17.52
C GLN A 40 -5.54 5.40 -17.88
N GLN A 41 -6.82 5.36 -17.53
CA GLN A 41 -7.74 6.49 -17.67
C GLN A 41 -7.30 7.69 -16.84
N VAL A 42 -7.02 7.48 -15.54
CA VAL A 42 -6.56 8.55 -14.64
C VAL A 42 -5.19 9.08 -15.09
N LYS A 43 -4.26 8.20 -15.46
CA LYS A 43 -2.91 8.57 -15.96
C LYS A 43 -3.01 9.46 -17.19
N SER A 44 -3.82 9.08 -18.17
CA SER A 44 -4.03 9.86 -19.40
C SER A 44 -4.70 11.19 -19.10
N ALA A 45 -5.73 11.21 -18.25
CA ALA A 45 -6.43 12.44 -17.90
C ALA A 45 -5.54 13.46 -17.18
N LEU A 46 -4.72 13.00 -16.22
CA LEU A 46 -3.76 13.87 -15.53
C LEU A 46 -2.67 14.41 -16.46
N ALA A 47 -2.32 13.68 -17.53
CA ALA A 47 -1.35 14.13 -18.52
C ALA A 47 -1.91 15.19 -19.48
N VAL A 48 -3.20 15.12 -19.79
CA VAL A 48 -3.87 16.07 -20.73
C VAL A 48 -4.40 17.30 -19.98
N GLU A 49 -5.12 17.09 -18.88
CA GLU A 49 -5.76 18.15 -18.10
C GLU A 49 -5.52 17.95 -16.59
N PRO A 50 -4.33 18.32 -16.08
CA PRO A 50 -3.98 18.12 -14.66
C PRO A 50 -4.88 18.89 -13.68
N ASN A 51 -5.62 19.89 -14.15
CA ASN A 51 -6.52 20.72 -13.34
C ASN A 51 -8.01 20.34 -13.49
N ASP A 52 -8.34 19.23 -14.17
CA ASP A 52 -9.71 18.77 -14.27
C ASP A 52 -10.24 18.39 -12.87
N GLY A 53 -11.35 19.03 -12.47
CA GLY A 53 -12.01 18.81 -11.19
C GLY A 53 -12.41 17.36 -10.94
N ARG A 54 -12.63 16.57 -12.00
CA ARG A 54 -12.94 15.13 -11.91
C ARG A 54 -11.80 14.30 -11.31
N TYR A 55 -10.56 14.75 -11.48
CA TYR A 55 -9.36 14.07 -10.99
C TYR A 55 -8.69 14.81 -9.83
N LYS A 56 -9.39 15.79 -9.23
CA LYS A 56 -8.91 16.50 -8.04
C LYS A 56 -8.54 15.51 -6.94
N GLY A 57 -7.35 15.66 -6.38
CA GLY A 57 -6.81 14.79 -5.33
C GLY A 57 -6.02 13.59 -5.85
N PHE A 58 -6.09 13.29 -7.15
CA PHE A 58 -5.19 12.32 -7.79
C PHE A 58 -3.84 12.94 -8.12
N HIS A 59 -2.77 12.18 -7.87
CA HIS A 59 -1.41 12.55 -8.25
C HIS A 59 -0.52 11.31 -8.31
N PHE A 60 0.60 11.39 -9.01
CA PHE A 60 1.68 10.41 -8.92
C PHE A 60 2.70 10.87 -7.88
N ASP A 61 3.19 9.95 -7.05
CA ASP A 61 4.33 10.21 -6.18
C ASP A 61 5.67 10.04 -6.91
N ASN A 62 6.77 10.32 -6.22
CA ASN A 62 8.13 10.21 -6.76
C ASN A 62 8.52 8.78 -7.16
N GLU A 63 7.78 7.76 -6.69
CA GLU A 63 8.00 6.35 -7.03
C GLU A 63 7.16 5.94 -8.28
N GLY A 64 6.33 6.85 -8.80
CA GLY A 64 5.41 6.61 -9.91
C GLY A 64 4.13 5.89 -9.51
N ILE A 65 3.78 5.90 -8.22
CA ILE A 65 2.56 5.28 -7.70
C ILE A 65 1.42 6.29 -7.75
N LEU A 66 0.27 5.89 -8.31
CA LEU A 66 -0.94 6.70 -8.29
C LEU A 66 -1.50 6.78 -6.86
N ARG A 67 -1.81 8.00 -6.42
CA ARG A 67 -2.41 8.29 -5.13
C ARG A 67 -3.69 9.09 -5.27
N TYR A 68 -4.62 8.88 -4.34
CA TYR A 68 -5.82 9.71 -4.16
C TYR A 68 -5.87 10.21 -2.72
N GLU A 69 -5.74 11.53 -2.52
CA GLU A 69 -5.69 12.14 -1.18
C GLU A 69 -4.68 11.45 -0.25
N ASN A 70 -3.45 11.26 -0.74
CA ASN A 70 -2.33 10.56 -0.08
C ASN A 70 -2.50 9.04 0.10
N ARG A 71 -3.63 8.45 -0.31
CA ARG A 71 -3.86 7.00 -0.27
C ARG A 71 -3.32 6.33 -1.52
N VAL A 72 -2.63 5.20 -1.37
CA VAL A 72 -2.07 4.43 -2.49
C VAL A 72 -3.20 3.74 -3.25
N TYR A 73 -3.24 3.90 -4.58
CA TYR A 73 -4.16 3.16 -5.44
C TYR A 73 -3.80 1.66 -5.46
N VAL A 74 -4.78 0.79 -5.28
CA VAL A 74 -4.61 -0.68 -5.35
C VAL A 74 -5.53 -1.25 -6.43
N PRO A 75 -4.99 -1.71 -7.58
CA PRO A 75 -5.80 -2.29 -8.65
C PRO A 75 -6.46 -3.60 -8.21
N MET A 76 -7.48 -4.06 -8.93
CA MET A 76 -8.16 -5.35 -8.67
C MET A 76 -7.37 -6.57 -9.20
N LEU A 77 -6.11 -6.37 -9.59
CA LEU A 77 -5.28 -7.38 -10.22
C LEU A 77 -4.38 -8.10 -9.19
N ASN A 78 -3.94 -9.30 -9.54
CA ASN A 78 -2.94 -10.10 -8.81
C ASN A 78 -3.26 -10.35 -7.33
N ASP A 79 -4.55 -10.39 -6.98
CA ASP A 79 -5.03 -10.56 -5.60
C ASP A 79 -4.42 -9.56 -4.60
N LEU A 80 -3.96 -8.38 -5.07
CA LEU A 80 -3.25 -7.41 -4.23
C LEU A 80 -4.06 -6.96 -3.02
N ARG A 81 -5.37 -6.80 -3.21
CA ARG A 81 -6.31 -6.47 -2.12
C ARG A 81 -6.37 -7.58 -1.06
N LYS A 82 -6.30 -8.85 -1.46
CA LYS A 82 -6.27 -9.99 -0.51
C LYS A 82 -4.92 -10.06 0.20
N LYS A 83 -3.81 -9.89 -0.52
CA LYS A 83 -2.47 -9.83 0.08
C LYS A 83 -2.41 -8.75 1.15
N LEU A 84 -2.95 -7.56 0.86
CA LEU A 84 -3.06 -6.47 1.82
C LEU A 84 -3.82 -6.86 3.09
N LEU A 85 -4.95 -7.55 2.96
CA LEU A 85 -5.75 -8.01 4.10
C LEU A 85 -5.00 -9.04 4.95
N VAL A 86 -4.35 -10.02 4.31
CA VAL A 86 -3.55 -11.06 4.98
C VAL A 86 -2.38 -10.44 5.74
N GLU A 87 -1.69 -9.49 5.12
CA GLU A 87 -0.56 -8.77 5.71
C GLU A 87 -0.95 -7.99 6.97
N PHE A 88 -2.07 -7.27 6.91
CA PHE A 88 -2.56 -6.52 8.07
C PHE A 88 -3.10 -7.44 9.18
N HIS A 89 -3.71 -8.57 8.83
CA HIS A 89 -4.18 -9.56 9.79
C HIS A 89 -3.03 -10.25 10.52
N ASN A 90 -1.94 -10.57 9.82
CA ASN A 90 -0.80 -11.31 10.36
C ASN A 90 0.27 -10.41 11.01
N SER A 91 0.06 -9.10 11.08
CA SER A 91 1.02 -8.18 11.69
C SER A 91 1.18 -8.47 13.19
N PRO A 92 2.39 -8.78 13.68
CA PRO A 92 2.63 -9.13 15.09
C PRO A 92 2.53 -7.94 16.05
N PHE A 93 2.41 -6.71 15.52
CA PHE A 93 2.08 -5.51 16.32
C PHE A 93 0.63 -5.48 16.79
N SER A 94 -0.13 -6.50 16.43
CA SER A 94 -1.54 -6.57 16.65
C SER A 94 -1.84 -7.62 17.71
N ARG A 95 -1.71 -7.24 18.99
CA ARG A 95 -2.44 -7.89 20.08
C ARG A 95 -3.93 -7.63 19.82
N HIS A 96 -4.52 -8.48 18.98
CA HIS A 96 -5.91 -8.47 18.55
C HIS A 96 -6.42 -7.11 18.01
N PRO A 97 -6.10 -6.75 16.75
CA PRO A 97 -6.86 -5.70 16.09
C PRO A 97 -8.26 -6.26 15.86
N SER A 98 -9.30 -5.57 16.32
CA SER A 98 -10.63 -5.83 15.78
C SER A 98 -10.56 -5.64 14.25
N ILE A 99 -11.26 -6.47 13.48
CA ILE A 99 -11.37 -6.34 12.01
C ILE A 99 -11.70 -4.89 11.61
N THR A 100 -12.52 -4.21 12.42
CA THR A 100 -12.85 -2.79 12.31
C THR A 100 -11.63 -1.87 12.30
N LYS A 101 -10.64 -2.10 13.18
CA LYS A 101 -9.43 -1.28 13.28
C LYS A 101 -8.53 -1.49 12.06
N MET A 102 -8.37 -2.74 11.63
CA MET A 102 -7.65 -3.07 10.41
C MET A 102 -8.29 -2.41 9.18
N LEU A 103 -9.61 -2.53 9.02
CA LEU A 103 -10.31 -1.92 7.88
C LEU A 103 -10.22 -0.38 7.91
N ALA A 104 -10.25 0.24 9.09
CA ALA A 104 -10.03 1.67 9.24
C ALA A 104 -8.61 2.07 8.81
N ASP A 105 -7.58 1.34 9.25
CA ASP A 105 -6.19 1.59 8.87
C ASP A 105 -5.96 1.40 7.37
N LEU A 106 -6.61 0.41 6.75
CA LEU A 106 -6.55 0.19 5.32
C LEU A 106 -7.18 1.35 4.55
N LYS A 107 -8.37 1.81 4.95
CA LYS A 107 -9.05 2.96 4.32
C LYS A 107 -8.28 4.28 4.43
N GLN A 108 -7.45 4.43 5.46
CA GLN A 108 -6.60 5.61 5.65
C GLN A 108 -5.36 5.59 4.74
N LYS A 109 -4.88 4.42 4.34
CA LYS A 109 -3.60 4.27 3.61
C LYS A 109 -3.77 3.89 2.14
N TYR A 110 -4.87 3.23 1.81
CA TYR A 110 -5.11 2.66 0.51
C TYR A 110 -6.47 3.10 -0.02
N PHE A 111 -6.54 3.20 -1.34
CA PHE A 111 -7.73 3.54 -2.08
C PHE A 111 -7.85 2.56 -3.25
N TRP A 112 -9.07 2.15 -3.57
CA TRP A 112 -9.36 1.37 -4.75
C TRP A 112 -10.77 1.69 -5.23
N LYS A 113 -10.99 1.56 -6.53
CA LYS A 113 -12.30 1.68 -7.17
C LYS A 113 -12.96 0.31 -7.34
#